data_AF-A0A351H651-F1
#
_entry.id   AF-A0A351H651-F1
#
_cell.length_a   1.000
_cell.length_b   1.000
_cell.length_c   1.000
_cell.angle_alpha   90.00
_cell.angle_beta   90.00
_cell.angle_gamma   90.00
#
_symmetry.space_group_name_H-M   'P 1'
#
loop_
_entity.id
_entity.type
_entity.pdbx_description
1 polymer ?
#
loop_
_entity_poly.entity_id
_entity_poly.type
_entity_poly.pdbx_seq_one_letter_code
_entity_poly.pdbx_strand_id
1 'polypeptide(L)'
;MLKGSGLSSSAAFEVLVGNIVNGMFFNNKADEITIAKIGQYAEREYFGKPCGLLDQMASSLGGFTYADFFNPADPITEKINLDIHSFGYTLCVVDTGGNHANLTQD
;
A
#
# COMPACT_ATOMS: atom_id res chain seq x y z
N MET A 1 -1.39 15.94 -8.60
CA MET A 1 -0.78 14.72 -8.01
C MET A 1 0.65 15.06 -7.62
N LEU A 2 1.01 14.93 -6.35
CA LEU A 2 2.36 15.17 -5.84
C LEU A 2 3.23 13.95 -6.16
N LYS A 3 3.87 13.97 -7.34
CA LYS A 3 4.83 12.92 -7.73
C LYS A 3 5.98 12.92 -6.70
N GLY A 4 6.22 11.78 -6.04
CA GLY A 4 7.34 11.63 -5.10
C GLY A 4 7.06 12.07 -3.66
N SER A 5 5.80 12.32 -3.28
CA SER A 5 5.40 12.70 -1.90
C SER A 5 5.56 11.60 -0.83
N GLY A 6 6.01 10.40 -1.21
CA GLY A 6 6.11 9.27 -0.28
C GLY A 6 4.75 8.68 0.15
N LEU A 7 3.64 9.13 -0.44
CA LEU A 7 2.28 8.64 -0.17
C LEU A 7 1.87 7.45 -1.06
N SER A 8 2.86 6.70 -1.56
CA SER A 8 2.68 5.47 -2.34
C SER A 8 1.68 5.53 -3.51
N SER A 9 1.93 6.46 -4.44
CA SER A 9 1.04 6.65 -5.59
C SER A 9 1.02 5.47 -6.58
N SER A 10 2.09 4.65 -6.65
CA SER A 10 2.14 3.45 -7.49
C SER A 10 1.31 2.31 -6.89
N ALA A 11 1.49 2.02 -5.61
CA ALA A 11 0.75 0.96 -4.92
C ALA A 11 -0.76 1.18 -4.96
N ALA A 12 -1.22 2.42 -4.77
CA ALA A 12 -2.64 2.75 -4.88
C ALA A 12 -3.21 2.45 -6.29
N PHE A 13 -2.41 2.69 -7.34
CA PHE A 13 -2.80 2.39 -8.71
C PHE A 13 -2.79 0.87 -8.98
N GLU A 14 -1.77 0.17 -8.53
CA GLU A 14 -1.67 -1.30 -8.63
C GLU A 14 -2.84 -2.00 -7.94
N VAL A 15 -3.17 -1.59 -6.71
CA VAL A 15 -4.30 -2.10 -5.94
C VAL A 15 -5.64 -1.78 -6.61
N LEU A 16 -5.80 -0.59 -7.19
CA LEU A 16 -7.00 -0.23 -7.95
C LEU A 16 -7.18 -1.18 -9.16
N VAL A 17 -6.14 -1.36 -9.96
CA VAL A 17 -6.19 -2.25 -11.13
C VAL A 17 -6.47 -3.69 -10.69
N GLY A 18 -5.82 -4.16 -9.62
CA GLY A 18 -6.06 -5.48 -9.05
C GLY A 18 -7.52 -5.68 -8.66
N ASN A 19 -8.14 -4.71 -7.98
CA ASN A 19 -9.55 -4.76 -7.60
C ASN A 19 -10.50 -4.73 -8.81
N ILE A 20 -10.20 -3.94 -9.84
CA ILE A 20 -11.00 -3.94 -11.09
C ILE A 20 -11.00 -5.34 -11.71
N VAL A 21 -9.83 -5.97 -11.85
CA VAL A 21 -9.72 -7.32 -12.41
C VAL A 21 -10.42 -8.35 -11.52
N ASN A 22 -10.24 -8.27 -10.20
CA ASN A 22 -10.89 -9.15 -9.23
C ASN A 22 -12.42 -9.09 -9.32
N GLY A 23 -12.98 -7.88 -9.42
CA GLY A 23 -14.42 -7.67 -9.54
C GLY A 23 -14.99 -8.07 -10.90
N MET A 24 -14.28 -7.81 -12.00
CA MET A 24 -14.76 -8.10 -13.34
C MET A 24 -14.63 -9.58 -13.72
N PHE A 25 -13.57 -10.26 -13.28
CA PHE A 25 -13.20 -11.57 -13.81
C PHE A 25 -13.01 -12.66 -12.75
N PHE A 26 -12.96 -12.30 -11.47
CA PHE A 26 -12.69 -13.25 -10.38
C PHE A 26 -13.74 -13.26 -9.26
N ASN A 27 -14.89 -12.62 -9.49
CA ASN A 27 -16.03 -12.58 -8.56
C ASN A 27 -15.63 -12.10 -7.15
N ASN A 28 -14.67 -11.17 -7.05
CA ASN A 28 -14.14 -10.65 -5.78
C ASN A 28 -13.60 -11.73 -4.83
N LYS A 29 -13.06 -12.84 -5.37
CA LYS A 29 -12.53 -13.95 -4.55
C LYS A 29 -11.13 -13.68 -3.99
N ALA A 30 -10.36 -12.79 -4.61
CA ALA A 30 -9.06 -12.41 -4.06
C ALA A 30 -9.29 -11.45 -2.89
N ASP A 31 -8.70 -11.77 -1.74
CA ASP A 31 -8.71 -10.90 -0.57
C ASP A 31 -7.71 -9.73 -0.73
N GLU A 32 -7.79 -8.78 0.19
CA GLU A 32 -6.98 -7.56 0.17
C GLU A 32 -5.48 -7.87 0.25
N ILE A 33 -5.10 -8.92 0.98
CA ILE A 33 -3.69 -9.36 1.09
C ILE A 33 -3.19 -9.91 -0.24
N THR A 34 -4.02 -10.69 -0.94
CA THR A 34 -3.73 -11.24 -2.26
C THR A 34 -3.59 -10.12 -3.28
N ILE A 35 -4.49 -9.13 -3.28
CA ILE A 35 -4.39 -7.96 -4.16
C ILE A 35 -3.10 -7.17 -3.88
N ALA A 36 -2.74 -6.95 -2.62
CA ALA A 36 -1.50 -6.28 -2.27
C ALA A 36 -0.26 -7.03 -2.79
N LYS A 37 -0.22 -8.37 -2.63
CA LYS A 37 0.88 -9.21 -3.15
C LYS A 37 0.96 -9.19 -4.68
N ILE A 38 -0.18 -9.14 -5.39
CA ILE A 38 -0.22 -8.99 -6.85
C ILE A 38 0.38 -7.64 -7.27
N GLY A 39 0.03 -6.55 -6.58
CA GLY A 39 0.60 -5.23 -6.84
C GLY A 39 2.12 -5.20 -6.63
N GLN A 40 2.59 -5.75 -5.51
CA GLN A 40 4.02 -5.87 -5.22
C GLN A 40 4.76 -6.68 -6.30
N TYR A 41 4.18 -7.81 -6.72
CA TYR A 41 4.72 -8.62 -7.79
C TYR A 41 4.83 -7.82 -9.10
N ALA A 42 3.79 -7.03 -9.43
CA ALA A 42 3.80 -6.16 -10.60
C ALA A 42 4.96 -5.15 -10.56
N GLU A 43 5.15 -4.46 -9.42
CA GLU A 43 6.21 -3.48 -9.24
C GLU A 43 7.62 -4.09 -9.34
N ARG A 44 7.82 -5.25 -8.72
CA ARG A 44 9.12 -5.94 -8.71
C ARG A 44 9.49 -6.53 -10.07
N GLU A 45 8.59 -7.31 -10.67
CA GLU A 45 8.93 -8.13 -11.82
C GLU A 45 8.73 -7.41 -13.16
N TYR A 46 7.76 -6.50 -13.26
CA TYR A 46 7.49 -5.78 -14.51
C TYR A 46 8.08 -4.38 -14.53
N PHE A 47 8.14 -3.69 -13.39
CA PHE A 47 8.75 -2.36 -13.30
C PHE A 47 10.18 -2.38 -12.77
N GLY A 48 10.69 -3.55 -12.34
CA GLY A 48 12.07 -3.74 -11.91
C GLY A 48 12.42 -2.99 -10.62
N LYS A 49 11.42 -2.59 -9.84
CA LYS A 49 11.63 -1.79 -8.62
C LYS A 49 11.63 -2.69 -7.39
N PRO A 50 12.77 -2.81 -6.68
CA PRO A 50 12.78 -3.54 -5.42
C PRO A 50 11.95 -2.78 -4.38
N CYS A 51 10.88 -3.40 -3.89
CA CYS A 51 10.00 -2.83 -2.88
C CYS A 51 9.56 -3.87 -1.84
N GLY A 52 9.22 -3.38 -0.65
CA GLY A 52 8.56 -4.16 0.40
C GLY A 52 7.07 -4.38 0.08
N LEU A 53 6.30 -4.82 1.07
CA LEU A 53 4.85 -5.08 0.91
C LEU A 53 3.97 -4.01 1.61
N LEU A 54 4.57 -3.13 2.41
CA LEU A 54 3.87 -2.17 3.28
C LEU A 54 2.92 -1.26 2.49
N ASP A 55 3.41 -0.70 1.39
CA ASP A 55 2.73 0.29 0.56
C ASP A 55 1.44 -0.26 -0.08
N GLN A 56 1.54 -1.43 -0.69
CA GLN A 56 0.41 -2.16 -1.26
C GLN A 56 -0.57 -2.62 -0.18
N MET A 57 -0.08 -3.06 0.99
CA MET A 57 -0.94 -3.46 2.11
C MET A 57 -1.72 -2.28 2.69
N ALA A 58 -1.06 -1.14 2.90
CA ALA A 58 -1.70 0.08 3.39
C ALA A 58 -2.81 0.53 2.42
N SER A 59 -2.53 0.47 1.12
CA SER A 59 -3.49 0.82 0.07
C SER A 59 -4.65 -0.17 -0.03
N SER A 60 -4.42 -1.46 0.18
CA SER A 60 -5.44 -2.50 -0.01
C SER A 60 -6.30 -2.76 1.23
N LEU A 61 -5.75 -2.69 2.44
CA LEU A 61 -6.48 -2.98 3.69
C LEU A 61 -7.32 -1.78 4.15
N GLY A 62 -6.77 -0.58 3.99
CA GLY A 62 -7.36 0.68 4.43
C GLY A 62 -7.50 0.80 5.95
N GLY A 63 -7.88 2.00 6.40
CA GLY A 63 -8.10 2.31 7.81
C GLY A 63 -6.83 2.20 8.68
N PHE A 64 -7.02 2.30 10.00
CA PHE A 64 -5.94 2.01 10.95
C PHE A 64 -5.76 0.49 11.03
N THR A 65 -4.60 0.02 10.62
CA THR A 65 -4.30 -1.41 10.56
C THR A 65 -2.91 -1.66 11.09
N TYR A 66 -2.79 -2.61 12.01
CA TYR A 66 -1.52 -3.21 12.40
C TYR A 66 -1.13 -4.26 11.36
N ALA A 67 0.15 -4.27 10.98
CA ALA A 67 0.71 -5.28 10.09
C ALA A 67 2.10 -5.71 10.58
N ASP A 68 2.29 -7.01 10.76
CA ASP A 68 3.57 -7.64 11.04
C ASP A 68 4.13 -8.30 9.77
N PHE A 69 5.33 -7.88 9.37
CA PHE A 69 6.05 -8.37 8.19
C PHE A 69 7.20 -9.32 8.55
N PHE A 70 7.26 -9.87 9.77
CA PHE A 70 8.29 -10.85 10.15
C PHE A 70 8.39 -12.02 9.16
N ASN A 71 7.24 -12.49 8.67
CA ASN A 71 7.14 -13.34 7.48
C ASN A 71 6.43 -12.57 6.35
N PRO A 72 7.16 -11.95 5.41
CA PRO A 72 6.53 -11.19 4.31
C PRO A 72 5.66 -12.03 3.38
N ALA A 73 5.89 -13.35 3.33
CA ALA A 73 5.07 -14.26 2.53
C ALA A 73 3.69 -14.51 3.17
N ASP A 74 3.56 -14.30 4.49
CA ASP A 74 2.32 -14.47 5.24
C ASP A 74 2.23 -13.43 6.37
N PRO A 75 1.94 -12.16 6.02
CA PRO A 75 1.90 -11.08 7.00
C PRO A 75 0.67 -11.21 7.89
N ILE A 76 0.86 -10.99 9.20
CA ILE A 76 -0.24 -10.95 10.16
C ILE A 76 -0.81 -9.54 10.17
N THR A 77 -2.14 -9.42 10.06
CA THR A 77 -2.81 -8.12 10.06
C THR A 77 -3.97 -8.07 11.03
N GLU A 78 -4.17 -6.91 11.65
CA GLU A 78 -5.28 -6.64 12.56
C GLU A 78 -5.83 -5.25 12.28
N LYS A 79 -7.12 -5.16 11.93
CA LYS A 79 -7.82 -3.88 11.80
C LYS A 79 -8.06 -3.30 13.19
N ILE A 80 -7.59 -2.07 13.38
CA ILE A 80 -7.76 -1.33 14.62
C ILE A 80 -8.94 -0.39 14.44
N ASN A 81 -9.99 -0.59 15.23
CA ASN A 81 -11.10 0.36 15.30
C ASN A 81 -10.69 1.59 16.14
N LEU A 82 -9.97 2.52 15.51
CA LEU A 82 -9.45 3.73 16.14
C LEU A 82 -10.10 4.97 15.51
N ASP A 83 -10.86 5.70 16.32
CA ASP A 83 -11.31 7.06 15.99
C ASP A 83 -10.45 8.07 16.76
N ILE A 84 -9.39 8.55 16.12
CA ILE A 84 -8.49 9.55 16.72
C ILE A 84 -9.19 10.89 17.02
N HIS A 85 -10.29 11.20 16.32
CA HIS A 85 -11.02 12.44 16.54
C HIS A 85 -11.79 12.41 17.87
N SER A 86 -12.28 11.24 18.29
CA SER A 86 -12.91 11.07 19.61
C SER A 86 -11.96 11.40 20.79
N PHE A 87 -10.65 11.30 20.56
CA PHE A 87 -9.60 11.64 21.52
C PHE A 87 -9.08 13.08 21.37
N GLY A 88 -9.67 13.89 20.48
CA GLY A 88 -9.24 15.26 20.20
C GLY A 88 -7.98 15.37 19.33
N TYR A 89 -7.60 14.31 18.62
CA TYR A 89 -6.44 14.29 17.72
C TYR A 89 -6.84 14.33 16.24
N THR A 90 -5.91 14.75 15.39
CA THR A 90 -6.02 14.69 13.93
C THR A 90 -4.68 14.28 13.33
N LEU A 91 -4.70 13.54 12.22
CA LEU A 91 -3.48 13.18 11.49
C LEU A 91 -3.16 14.28 10.47
N CYS A 92 -1.99 14.91 10.62
CA CYS A 92 -1.48 15.90 9.69
C CYS A 92 -0.28 15.34 8.94
N VAL A 93 -0.39 15.23 7.62
CA VAL A 93 0.75 14.94 6.74
C VAL A 93 1.26 16.26 6.17
N VAL A 94 2.54 16.54 6.39
CA VAL A 94 3.18 17.78 5.89
C VAL A 94 4.20 17.39 4.83
N ASP A 95 4.00 17.89 3.61
CA ASP A 95 4.97 17.77 2.53
C ASP A 95 6.17 18.69 2.82
N THR A 96 7.35 18.11 2.91
CA THR A 96 8.59 18.83 3.18
C THR A 96 9.17 19.49 1.93
N GLY A 97 8.62 19.21 0.73
CA GLY A 97 9.12 19.67 -0.56
C GLY A 97 10.39 18.96 -1.04
N GLY A 98 10.84 17.92 -0.33
CA GLY A 98 11.97 17.08 -0.73
C GLY A 98 11.60 16.10 -1.85
N ASN A 99 12.56 15.79 -2.73
CA ASN A 99 12.39 14.80 -3.80
C ASN A 99 13.36 13.63 -3.60
N HIS A 100 12.86 12.40 -3.76
CA HIS A 100 13.62 11.16 -3.63
C HIS A 100 14.35 10.72 -4.91
N ALA A 101 14.39 11.58 -5.94
CA ALA A 101 15.00 11.27 -7.24
C ALA A 101 16.50 10.86 -7.19
N ASN A 102 17.20 11.09 -6.07
CA ASN A 102 18.65 10.82 -5.93
C ASN A 102 19.00 9.79 -4.83
N LEU A 103 18.04 8.97 -4.37
CA LEU A 103 18.26 8.02 -3.26
C LEU A 103 18.43 6.55 -3.68
N THR A 104 18.39 6.27 -4.98
CA THR A 104 18.80 4.98 -5.54
C THR A 104 20.20 5.14 -6.14
N GLN A 105 21.21 4.47 -5.56
CA GLN A 105 22.47 4.24 -6.28
C GLN A 105 22.16 3.27 -7.44
N ASP A 106 22.67 3.60 -8.63
CA ASP A 106 22.63 2.77 -9.83
C ASP A 106 23.15 1.33 -9.58
#